data_AF-A0A0B0IP28-F1
#
_entry.id   AF-A0A0B0IP28-F1
#
_cell.length_a   1.000
_cell.length_b   1.000
_cell.length_c   1.000
_cell.angle_alpha   90.00
_cell.angle_beta   90.00
_cell.angle_gamma   90.00
#
_symmetry.space_group_name_H-M   'P 1'
#
loop_
_entity.id
_entity.type
_entity.pdbx_description
1 polymer ?
#
loop_
_entity_poly.entity_id
_entity_poly.type
_entity_poly.pdbx_seq_one_letter_code
_entity_poly.pdbx_strand_id
1 'polypeptide(L)' 'MEEILDRFFGFLPQRGVFWTAVGTSLFIVVFHYIISKINELLKLPWMKEENQQQRRQILQKQRNENQK' A
#
# COMPACT_ATOMS: atom_id res chain seq x y z
N MET A 1 35.74 -7.55 -19.77
CA MET A 1 34.52 -6.94 -19.18
C MET A 1 33.28 -7.32 -20.00
N GLU A 2 33.31 -7.26 -21.33
CA GLU A 2 32.20 -7.73 -22.18
C GLU A 2 31.94 -9.24 -22.11
N GLU A 3 32.98 -10.08 -22.09
CA GLU A 3 32.84 -11.55 -21.98
C GLU A 3 32.15 -12.05 -20.71
N ILE A 4 32.30 -11.33 -19.59
CA ILE A 4 31.68 -11.69 -18.31
C ILE A 4 30.21 -11.28 -18.32
N LEU A 5 29.90 -10.13 -18.93
CA LEU A 5 28.54 -9.62 -19.10
C LEU A 5 27.72 -10.50 -20.06
N ASP A 6 28.27 -10.87 -21.22
CA ASP A 6 27.62 -11.76 -22.18
C ASP A 6 27.45 -13.19 -21.64
N ARG A 7 28.39 -13.65 -20.80
CA ARG A 7 28.27 -14.94 -20.14
C ARG A 7 27.30 -14.94 -18.96
N PHE A 8 27.00 -13.79 -18.36
CA PHE A 8 25.96 -13.68 -17.33
C PHE A 8 24.56 -13.43 -17.93
N PHE A 9 24.45 -12.60 -18.96
CA PHE A 9 23.18 -12.32 -19.64
C PHE A 9 22.78 -13.37 -20.68
N GLY A 10 23.74 -13.99 -21.38
CA GLY A 10 23.50 -15.13 -22.28
C GLY A 10 23.12 -16.43 -21.56
N PHE A 11 23.31 -16.49 -20.23
CA PHE A 11 22.98 -17.63 -19.36
C PHE A 11 21.75 -17.41 -18.49
N LEU A 12 20.99 -16.32 -18.63
CA LEU A 12 19.74 -16.16 -17.88
C LEU A 12 18.78 -17.26 -18.34
N PRO A 13 18.63 -18.35 -17.57
CA PRO A 13 17.77 -19.44 -17.99
C PRO A 13 16.38 -18.83 -18.00
N GLN A 14 15.63 -19.02 -19.07
CA GLN A 14 14.26 -18.51 -19.21
C GLN A 14 13.38 -18.80 -17.95
N ARG A 15 13.74 -19.86 -17.21
CA ARG A 15 13.16 -20.24 -15.92
C ARG A 15 13.56 -19.32 -14.75
N GLY A 16 14.79 -18.83 -14.70
CA GLY A 16 15.28 -17.91 -13.69
C GLY A 16 14.51 -16.58 -13.71
N VAL A 17 14.34 -15.99 -14.90
CA VAL A 17 13.52 -14.78 -15.08
C VAL A 17 12.07 -15.02 -14.68
N PHE A 18 11.52 -16.19 -15.02
CA PHE A 18 10.16 -16.54 -14.62
C PHE A 18 10.00 -16.64 -13.11
N TRP A 19 10.89 -17.36 -12.42
CA TRP A 19 10.85 -17.51 -10.97
C TRP A 19 11.13 -16.21 -10.22
N THR A 20 12.02 -15.35 -10.73
CA THR A 20 12.22 -14.03 -10.15
C THR A 20 10.99 -13.16 -10.33
N ALA A 21 10.38 -13.13 -11.52
CA ALA A 21 9.14 -12.38 -11.75
C ALA A 21 7.99 -12.85 -10.85
N VAL A 22 7.80 -14.17 -10.72
CA VAL A 22 6.80 -14.76 -9.83
C VAL A 22 7.11 -14.44 -8.36
N GLY A 23 8.37 -14.59 -7.94
CA GLY A 23 8.81 -14.28 -6.59
C GLY A 23 8.62 -12.80 -6.23
N THR A 24 9.00 -11.90 -7.13
CA THR A 24 8.80 -10.45 -6.97
C THR A 24 7.32 -10.10 -6.92
N SER A 25 6.49 -10.69 -7.79
CA SER A 25 5.05 -10.45 -7.78
C SER A 25 4.42 -10.90 -6.46
N LEU A 26 4.74 -12.11 -5.98
CA LEU A 26 4.26 -12.61 -4.70
C LEU A 26 4.72 -11.73 -3.53
N PHE A 27 5.99 -11.32 -3.54
CA PHE A 27 6.56 -10.44 -2.54
C PHE A 27 5.81 -9.11 -2.48
N ILE A 28 5.54 -8.47 -3.62
CA ILE A 28 4.80 -7.20 -3.68
C ILE A 28 3.40 -7.35 -3.09
N VAL A 29 2.68 -8.44 -3.41
CA VAL A 29 1.32 -8.68 -2.87
C VAL A 29 1.35 -8.83 -1.36
N VAL A 30 2.28 -9.64 -0.84
CA VAL A 30 2.44 -9.83 0.62
C VAL A 30 2.80 -8.53 1.30
N PHE A 31 3.75 -7.77 0.75
CA PHE A 31 4.20 -6.50 1.31
C PHE A 31 3.08 -5.45 1.30
N HIS A 32 2.28 -5.39 0.23
CA HIS A 32 1.12 -4.52 0.15
C HIS A 32 0.08 -4.84 1.23
N TYR A 33 -0.20 -6.13 1.45
CA TYR A 33 -1.12 -6.55 2.51
C TYR A 33 -0.61 -6.16 3.90
N ILE A 34 0.68 -6.37 4.17
CA ILE A 34 1.32 -5.98 5.43
C ILE A 34 1.24 -4.46 5.64
N ILE A 35 1.61 -3.66 4.64
CA ILE A 35 1.52 -2.19 4.71
C ILE A 35 0.08 -1.75 4.95
N SER A 36 -0.90 -2.34 4.27
CA SER A 36 -2.31 -2.02 4.47
C SER A 36 -2.75 -2.27 5.91
N LYS A 37 -2.34 -3.40 6.49
CA LYS A 37 -2.63 -3.73 7.89
C LYS A 37 -1.91 -2.83 8.88
N ILE A 38 -0.65 -2.50 8.62
CA ILE A 38 0.10 -1.54 9.43
C ILE A 38 -0.55 -0.15 9.36
N ASN A 39 -0.95 0.31 8.19
CA ASN A 39 -1.67 1.57 8.03
C ASN A 39 -3.03 1.55 8.77
N GLU A 40 -3.72 0.41 8.80
CA GLU A 40 -4.96 0.27 9.58
C GLU A 40 -4.71 0.34 11.09
N LEU A 41 -3.61 -0.25 11.58
CA LEU A 41 -3.19 -0.18 12.98
C LEU A 41 -2.66 1.20 13.39
N LEU A 42 -1.91 1.87 12.50
CA LEU A 42 -1.36 3.20 12.72
C LEU A 42 -2.35 4.32 12.43
N LYS A 43 -3.52 4.02 11.84
CA LYS A 43 -4.59 5.01 11.66
C LYS A 43 -4.96 5.57 13.04
N LEU A 44 -4.67 6.86 13.21
CA LEU A 44 -5.04 7.58 14.40
C LEU A 44 -6.57 7.55 14.56
N PRO A 45 -7.09 7.54 15.79
CA PRO A 45 -8.53 7.45 16.04
C PRO A 45 -9.33 8.47 15.23
N TRP A 46 -8.86 9.72 15.13
CA TRP A 46 -9.53 10.78 14.38
C TRP A 46 -9.57 10.56 12.86
N MET A 47 -8.72 9.69 12.31
CA MET A 47 -8.74 9.32 10.88
C MET A 47 -9.77 8.22 10.58
N LYS A 48 -10.35 7.59 11.62
CA LYS A 48 -11.42 6.62 11.44
C LYS A 48 -12.65 7.31 10.86
N GLU A 49 -13.30 6.64 9.92
CA GLU A 49 -14.45 7.19 9.19
C GLU A 49 -15.61 7.53 10.12
N GLU A 50 -15.83 6.73 11.16
CA GLU A 50 -16.82 6.98 12.20
C GLU A 50 -16.60 8.33 12.90
N ASN A 51 -15.35 8.62 13.30
CA ASN A 51 -15.01 9.89 13.93
C ASN A 51 -15.16 11.07 12.96
N GLN A 52 -14.86 10.88 11.68
CA GLN A 52 -15.09 11.88 10.64
C GLN A 52 -16.60 12.13 10.40
N GLN A 53 -17.44 11.10 10.50
CA GLN A 53 -18.89 11.24 10.39
C GLN A 53 -19.47 11.97 11.60
N GLN A 54 -19.07 11.59 12.83
CA GLN A 54 -19.50 12.28 14.05
C GLN A 54 -19.08 13.76 14.02
N ARG A 55 -17.84 14.07 13.62
CA ARG A 55 -17.38 15.46 13.51
C ARG A 55 -18.21 16.27 12.51
N ARG A 56 -18.58 15.67 11.37
CA ARG A 56 -19.46 16.31 10.38
C ARG A 56 -20.84 16.62 10.93
N GLN A 57 -21.43 15.70 11.70
CA GLN A 57 -22.74 15.91 12.33
C GLN A 57 -22.70 17.04 13.37
N ILE A 58 -21.63 17.11 14.20
CA ILE A 58 -21.46 18.17 15.19
C ILE A 58 -21.34 19.53 14.51
N LEU A 59 -20.53 19.63 13.45
CA LEU A 59 -20.35 20.86 12.68
C LEU A 59 -21.66 21.31 11.99
N GLN A 60 -22.45 20.36 11.48
CA GLN A 60 -23.76 20.67 10.90
C GLN A 60 -24.75 21.19 11.96
N LYS A 61 -24.78 20.59 13.15
CA LYS A 61 -25.63 21.06 14.27
C LYS A 61 -25.25 22.48 14.69
N GLN A 62 -23.96 22.75 14.90
CA GLN A 62 -23.46 24.09 15.26
C GLN A 62 -23.78 25.14 14.19
N ARG A 63 -23.67 24.79 12.90
CA ARG A 63 -24.04 25.71 11.82
C ARG A 63 -25.53 26.04 11.84
N ASN A 64 -26.39 25.06 12.09
CA ASN A 64 -27.84 25.27 12.13
C ASN A 64 -28.29 26.08 13.37
N GLU A 65 -27.60 25.91 14.51
CA GLU A 65 -27.85 26.68 15.73
C GLU A 65 -27.43 28.15 15.57
N ASN A 66 -26.32 28.44 14.90
CA ASN A 66 -25.86 29.81 14.64
C ASN A 66 -26.66 30.55 13.55
N GLN A 67 -27.56 29.86 12.84
CA GLN A 67 -28.43 30.45 11.81
C GLN A 67 -29.85 30.73 12.30
N LYS A 68 -30.18 30.36 13.53
CA LYS A 68 -31.42 30.72 14.22
C LYS A 68 -31.21 31.93 15.11
#